data_AF-A0A249NS96-F1
#
_entry.id   AF-A0A249NS96-F1
#
_cell.length_a   1.000
_cell.length_b   1.000
_cell.length_c   1.000
_cell.angle_alpha   90.00
_cell.angle_beta   90.00
_cell.angle_gamma   90.00
#
_symmetry.space_group_name_H-M   'P 1'
#
loop_
_entity.id
_entity.type
_entity.pdbx_description
1 polymer ?
#
loop_
_entity_poly.entity_id
_entity_poly.type
_entity_poly.pdbx_seq_one_letter_code
_entity_poly.pdbx_strand_id
1 'polypeptide(L)'
;MTIDLLSQLPLFATDQQLAVAIVGKERASMWVKTVIPQLERKGFPRVDPLHDGRPVPLVRKFYNGYFGITAGFAATAPDGDERLGEWKKSRRRARNSADVTPS
;
A
#
# COMPACT_ATOMS: atom_id res chain seq x y z
N MET A 1 14.32 0.72 -20.80
CA MET A 1 13.85 -0.05 -19.63
C MET A 1 13.46 0.94 -18.55
N THR A 2 12.20 1.00 -18.15
CA THR A 2 11.79 1.78 -16.98
C THR A 2 12.26 1.04 -15.74
N ILE A 3 13.14 1.67 -14.97
CA ILE A 3 13.69 1.09 -13.75
C ILE A 3 12.60 1.21 -12.67
N ASP A 4 12.05 0.09 -12.20
CA ASP A 4 11.16 0.09 -11.03
C ASP A 4 11.99 0.32 -9.75
N LEU A 5 12.12 1.60 -9.37
CA LEU A 5 12.86 2.01 -8.19
C LEU A 5 12.29 1.43 -6.88
N LEU A 6 10.99 1.13 -6.85
CA LEU A 6 10.36 0.52 -5.68
C LEU A 6 10.80 -0.95 -5.48
N SER A 7 11.17 -1.64 -6.57
CA SER A 7 11.72 -3.01 -6.51
C SER A 7 13.17 -3.09 -6.06
N GLN A 8 13.88 -1.95 -6.04
CA GLN A 8 15.28 -1.89 -5.62
C GLN A 8 15.45 -1.53 -4.15
N LEU A 9 14.35 -1.18 -3.47
CA LEU A 9 14.39 -0.85 -2.06
C LEU A 9 14.54 -2.10 -1.17
N PRO A 10 15.16 -1.96 0.02
CA PRO A 10 15.16 -3.02 1.03
C PRO A 10 13.74 -3.39 1.48
N LEU A 11 13.60 -4.51 2.19
CA LEU A 11 12.30 -5.00 2.67
C LEU A 11 11.54 -3.95 3.51
N PHE A 12 12.28 -3.16 4.29
CA PHE A 12 11.80 -1.99 5.01
C PHE A 12 12.58 -0.77 4.55
N ALA A 13 11.88 0.28 4.13
CA ALA A 13 12.49 1.50 3.62
C ALA A 13 11.98 2.72 4.39
N THR A 14 12.83 3.73 4.50
CA THR A 14 12.44 5.00 5.13
C THR A 14 11.46 5.77 4.25
N ASP A 15 10.75 6.71 4.87
CA ASP A 15 9.81 7.59 4.18
C ASP A 15 10.49 8.33 3.03
N GLN A 16 11.75 8.75 3.22
CA GLN A 16 12.53 9.43 2.19
C GLN A 16 12.88 8.49 1.02
N GLN A 17 13.31 7.26 1.30
CA GLN A 17 13.63 6.27 0.26
C GLN A 17 12.40 5.93 -0.59
N LEU A 18 11.26 5.71 0.07
CA LEU A 18 9.97 5.50 -0.60
C LEU A 18 9.57 6.71 -1.43
N ALA A 19 9.69 7.91 -0.88
CA ALA A 19 9.31 9.13 -1.59
C ALA A 19 10.14 9.34 -2.85
N VAL A 20 11.46 9.10 -2.79
CA VAL A 20 12.33 9.16 -3.98
C VAL A 20 11.90 8.13 -5.02
N ALA A 21 11.60 6.90 -4.60
CA ALA A 21 11.21 5.82 -5.50
C ALA A 21 9.82 6.04 -6.14
N ILE A 22 8.89 6.70 -5.44
CA ILE A 22 7.50 6.88 -5.89
C ILE A 22 7.31 8.20 -6.65
N VAL A 23 7.80 9.33 -6.11
CA VAL A 23 7.52 10.69 -6.64
C VAL A 23 8.75 11.41 -7.18
N GLY A 24 9.93 10.81 -7.05
CA GLY A 24 11.21 11.39 -7.45
C GLY A 24 11.84 12.29 -6.38
N LYS A 25 13.15 12.50 -6.49
CA LYS A 25 13.96 13.21 -5.50
C LYS A 25 13.49 14.63 -5.21
N GLU A 26 13.05 15.36 -6.24
CA GLU A 26 12.65 16.77 -6.11
C GLU A 26 11.41 16.95 -5.22
N ARG A 27 10.46 16.01 -5.29
CA ARG A 27 9.20 16.08 -4.55
C ARG A 27 9.20 15.27 -3.26
N ALA A 28 10.27 14.51 -3.00
CA ALA A 28 10.35 13.58 -1.89
C ALA A 28 10.06 14.24 -0.54
N SER A 29 10.74 15.35 -0.24
CA SER A 29 10.58 16.05 1.05
C SER A 29 9.17 16.61 1.27
N MET A 30 8.53 17.11 0.22
CA MET A 30 7.15 17.60 0.31
C MET A 30 6.19 16.42 0.53
N TRP A 31 6.34 15.35 -0.25
CA TRP A 31 5.50 14.17 -0.18
C TRP A 31 5.51 13.51 1.20
N VAL A 32 6.70 13.37 1.81
CA VAL A 32 6.83 12.85 3.17
C VAL A 32 6.05 13.69 4.17
N LYS A 33 6.14 15.02 4.08
CA LYS A 33 5.51 15.93 5.04
C LYS A 33 3.99 16.05 4.86
N THR A 34 3.53 16.11 3.61
CA THR A 34 2.14 16.50 3.32
C THR A 34 1.27 15.34 2.89
N VAL A 35 1.83 14.36 2.17
CA VAL A 35 1.07 13.28 1.54
C VAL A 35 1.02 12.04 2.43
N ILE A 36 2.13 11.64 3.06
CA ILE A 36 2.14 10.47 3.96
C ILE A 36 1.06 10.53 5.04
N PRO A 37 0.86 11.64 5.79
CA PRO A 37 -0.18 11.70 6.82
C PRO A 37 -1.60 11.50 6.25
N GLN A 38 -1.83 11.91 5.01
CA GLN A 38 -3.11 11.71 4.32
C GLN A 38 -3.26 10.26 3.86
N LEU A 39 -2.20 9.66 3.32
CA LEU A 39 -2.17 8.27 2.91
C LEU A 39 -2.34 7.33 4.11
N GLU A 40 -1.76 7.63 5.27
CA GLU A 40 -1.93 6.83 6.49
C GLU A 40 -3.38 6.81 6.98
N ARG A 41 -4.11 7.94 6.86
CA ARG A 41 -5.56 7.98 7.13
C ARG A 41 -6.34 7.11 6.15
N LYS A 42 -5.80 6.91 4.95
CA LYS A 42 -6.31 6.04 3.89
C LYS A 42 -5.82 4.59 3.98
N GLY A 43 -5.10 4.22 5.05
CA GLY A 43 -4.62 2.85 5.26
C GLY A 43 -3.25 2.54 4.68
N PHE A 44 -2.46 3.56 4.32
CA PHE A 44 -1.06 3.38 3.95
C PHE A 44 -0.26 2.74 5.11
N PRO A 45 0.67 1.80 4.82
CA PRO A 45 1.41 1.08 5.85
C PRO A 45 2.21 2.04 6.72
N ARG A 46 2.08 1.94 8.04
CA ARG A 46 2.84 2.73 9.02
C ARG A 46 4.29 2.24 9.15
N VAL A 47 5.13 3.07 9.76
CA VAL A 47 6.50 2.69 10.15
C VAL A 47 6.44 1.52 11.14
N ASP A 48 7.26 0.50 10.89
CA ASP A 48 7.43 -0.63 11.78
C ASP A 48 8.41 -0.28 12.90
N PRO A 49 8.04 -0.43 14.19
CA PRO A 49 8.92 -0.06 15.31
C PRO A 49 10.20 -0.89 15.45
N LEU A 50 10.24 -2.11 14.90
CA LEU A 50 11.40 -3.00 15.02
C LEU A 50 12.42 -2.74 13.92
N HIS A 51 11.98 -2.27 12.76
CA HIS A 51 12.82 -2.09 11.58
C HIS A 51 13.01 -0.62 11.16
N ASP A 52 12.42 0.32 11.91
CA ASP A 52 12.48 1.77 11.66
C ASP A 52 12.19 2.17 10.20
N GLY A 53 11.26 1.44 9.58
CA GLY A 53 10.94 1.61 8.17
C GLY A 53 9.56 1.07 7.81
N ARG A 54 9.06 1.47 6.65
CA ARG A 54 7.80 0.97 6.12
C ARG A 54 8.04 -0.29 5.28
N PRO A 55 7.23 -1.34 5.46
CA PRO A 55 7.36 -2.56 4.67
C PRO A 55 7.03 -2.31 3.20
N VAL A 56 8.04 -2.35 2.34
CA VAL A 56 7.94 -2.06 0.89
C VAL A 56 6.91 -2.96 0.19
N PRO A 57 6.80 -4.27 0.48
CA PRO A 57 5.77 -5.11 -0.12
C PRO A 57 4.34 -4.65 0.18
N LEU A 58 4.08 -4.12 1.39
CA LEU A 58 2.76 -3.59 1.74
C LEU A 58 2.49 -2.26 1.05
N VAL A 59 3.52 -1.42 0.88
CA VAL A 59 3.41 -0.16 0.13
C VAL A 59 3.06 -0.44 -1.34
N ARG A 60 3.72 -1.42 -1.96
CA ARG A 60 3.38 -1.87 -3.33
C ARG A 60 1.94 -2.37 -3.41
N LYS A 61 1.53 -3.21 -2.45
CA LYS A 61 0.16 -3.73 -2.40
C LYS A 61 -0.88 -2.62 -2.22
N PHE A 62 -0.57 -1.61 -1.42
CA PHE A 62 -1.42 -0.43 -1.26
C PHE A 62 -1.64 0.27 -2.60
N TYR A 63 -0.58 0.55 -3.37
CA TYR A 63 -0.72 1.24 -4.66
C TYR A 63 -1.44 0.40 -5.73
N ASN A 64 -1.25 -0.92 -5.73
CA ASN A 64 -1.99 -1.82 -6.62
C ASN A 64 -3.51 -1.76 -6.37
N GLY A 65 -3.91 -1.55 -5.11
CA GLY A 65 -5.31 -1.30 -4.74
C GLY A 65 -5.74 0.14 -5.04
N TYR A 66 -4.89 1.11 -4.73
CA TYR A 66 -5.16 2.55 -4.90
C TYR A 66 -5.44 2.94 -6.35
N PHE A 67 -4.73 2.34 -7.31
CA PHE A 67 -4.91 2.61 -8.74
C PHE A 67 -5.93 1.69 -9.42
N GLY A 68 -6.63 0.83 -8.66
CA GLY A 68 -7.58 -0.13 -9.24
C GLY A 68 -6.93 -1.17 -10.16
N ILE A 69 -5.60 -1.30 -10.19
CA ILE A 69 -4.89 -2.25 -11.09
C ILE A 69 -5.28 -3.71 -10.80
N THR A 70 -5.73 -4.01 -9.58
CA THR A 70 -6.23 -5.34 -9.20
C THR A 70 -7.71 -5.55 -9.57
N ALA A 71 -8.45 -4.49 -9.88
CA ALA A 71 -9.83 -4.52 -10.39
C ALA A 71 -9.79 -4.32 -11.92
N GLY A 72 -9.30 -5.35 -12.63
CA GLY A 72 -9.23 -5.48 -14.09
C GLY A 72 -9.51 -4.22 -14.93
N PHE A 73 -8.46 -3.54 -15.39
CA PHE A 73 -8.46 -2.66 -16.58
C PHE A 73 -9.64 -1.68 -16.78
N ALA A 74 -10.29 -1.20 -15.72
CA ALA A 74 -11.20 -0.04 -15.80
C ALA A 74 -10.43 1.21 -15.35
N ALA A 75 -9.59 1.73 -16.26
CA ALA A 75 -8.86 2.96 -16.06
C ALA A 75 -9.80 4.17 -16.11
N THR A 76 -10.30 4.57 -14.94
CA THR A 76 -10.59 5.97 -14.63
C THR A 76 -9.93 6.24 -13.29
N ALA A 77 -9.04 7.23 -13.24
CA ALA A 77 -8.45 7.69 -11.99
C ALA A 77 -9.58 7.89 -10.96
N PRO A 78 -9.46 7.35 -9.73
CA PRO A 78 -10.57 7.37 -8.80
C PRO A 78 -10.90 8.82 -8.46
N ASP A 79 -12.07 9.26 -8.91
CA ASP A 79 -12.76 10.39 -8.32
C ASP A 79 -12.97 10.05 -6.83
N GLY A 80 -12.64 10.99 -5.98
CA GLY A 80 -12.20 10.72 -4.63
C GLY A 80 -13.30 10.27 -3.67
N ASP A 81 -13.82 9.05 -3.79
CA ASP A 81 -14.49 8.32 -2.71
C ASP A 81 -14.62 6.82 -3.04
N GLU A 82 -13.62 6.02 -2.72
CA GLU A 82 -13.80 4.57 -2.65
C GLU A 82 -13.31 4.04 -1.30
N ARG A 83 -14.23 4.06 -0.33
CA ARG A 83 -14.44 3.10 0.76
C ARG A 83 -13.24 2.23 1.17
N LEU A 84 -12.18 2.86 1.66
CA LEU A 84 -10.97 2.21 2.21
C LEU A 84 -11.20 1.43 3.54
N GLY A 85 -12.45 1.33 4.00
CA GLY A 85 -12.84 0.63 5.23
C GLY A 85 -12.96 -0.90 5.10
N GLU A 86 -12.90 -1.47 3.89
CA GLU A 86 -13.21 -2.90 3.70
C GLU A 86 -12.01 -3.84 3.89
N TRP A 87 -10.79 -3.32 3.94
CA TRP A 87 -9.57 -4.15 4.06
C TRP A 87 -9.39 -4.86 5.42
N LYS A 88 -10.17 -4.52 6.45
CA LYS A 88 -10.15 -5.26 7.73
C LYS A 88 -11.02 -6.53 7.72
N LYS A 89 -11.86 -6.78 6.71
CA LYS A 89 -12.80 -7.92 6.76
C LYS A 89 -12.30 -9.23 6.15
N SER A 90 -11.27 -9.24 5.30
CA SER A 90 -10.86 -10.50 4.63
C SER A 90 -10.18 -11.52 5.54
N ARG A 91 -9.55 -11.09 6.64
CA ARG A 91 -8.88 -12.01 7.60
C ARG A 91 -9.83 -12.82 8.48
N ARG A 92 -11.14 -12.52 8.54
CA ARG A 92 -12.10 -13.31 9.34
C ARG A 92 -12.79 -14.44 8.56
N ARG A 93 -12.76 -14.45 7.23
CA ARG A 93 -13.42 -15.52 6.45
C ARG A 93 -12.61 -16.81 6.32
N ALA A 94 -11.31 -16.79 6.62
CA ALA A 94 -10.46 -17.97 6.52
C ALA A 94 -10.51 -18.91 7.75
N ARG A 95 -11.33 -18.64 8.78
CA ARG A 95 -11.41 -19.47 10.00
C ARG A 95 -12.71 -20.27 10.15
N ASN A 96 -13.69 -20.11 9.26
CA ASN A 96 -15.00 -20.77 9.37
C ASN A 96 -15.27 -21.86 8.32
N SER A 97 -14.24 -22.31 7.59
CA SER A 97 -14.36 -23.42 6.63
C SER A 97 -13.48 -24.58 7.06
N ALA A 98 -13.74 -25.09 8.27
CA ALA A 98 -13.16 -26.33 8.77
C ALA A 98 -14.13 -26.97 9.75
N ASP A 99 -15.39 -27.19 9.33
CA ASP A 99 -16.26 -28.23 9.89
C ASP A 99 -17.54 -28.31 9.04
N VAL A 100 -17.63 -29.29 8.13
CA VAL A 100 -18.86 -30.02 7.77
C VAL A 100 -18.38 -31.30 7.07
N THR A 101 -18.38 -32.40 7.81
CA THR A 101 -18.22 -33.76 7.31
C THR A 101 -19.61 -34.30 6.98
N PRO A 102 -19.88 -34.92 5.81
CA PRO A 102 -21.19 -35.47 5.51
C PRO A 102 -21.32 -36.89 6.07
N SER A 103 -22.52 -37.24 6.52
CA SER A 103 -23.00 -38.62 6.69
C SER A 103 -24.41 -38.72 6.14
#